data_AF-A0A086MK02-F1
#
_entry.id   AF-A0A086MK02-F1
#
_cell.length_a   1.000
_cell.length_b   1.000
_cell.length_c   1.000
_cell.angle_alpha   90.00
_cell.angle_beta   90.00
_cell.angle_gamma   90.00
#
_symmetry.space_group_name_H-M   'P 1'
#
loop_
_entity.id
_entity.type
_entity.pdbx_description
1 polymer ?
#
loop_
_entity_poly.entity_id
_entity_poly.type
_entity_poly.pdbx_seq_one_letter_code
_entity_poly.pdbx_strand_id
1 'polypeptide(L)' 'MKFDARVDFTNGGYVEAKDFLLDIEGDSINPERLAEMIVSAMNLLRAGPVTITAMRVVRRGEHQDAAPAH' A
#
# COMPACT_ATOMS: atom_id res chain seq x y z
N MET A 1 -4.56 -6.07 -3.85
CA MET A 1 -3.08 -5.96 -3.91
C MET A 1 -2.50 -6.16 -2.52
N LYS A 2 -1.44 -6.96 -2.37
CA LYS A 2 -0.69 -7.10 -1.11
C LYS A 2 0.70 -6.47 -1.25
N PHE A 3 1.12 -5.63 -0.31
CA PHE A 3 2.45 -5.01 -0.35
C PHE A 3 3.04 -4.70 1.02
N ASP A 4 4.36 -4.54 1.02
CA ASP A 4 5.14 -3.91 2.08
C ASP A 4 5.73 -2.60 1.56
N ALA A 5 5.62 -1.53 2.34
CA ALA A 5 6.16 -0.24 1.94
C ALA A 5 6.64 0.59 3.14
N ARG A 6 7.60 1.46 2.86
CA ARG A 6 8.06 2.50 3.77
C ARG A 6 7.93 3.86 3.09
N VAL A 7 7.34 4.81 3.79
CA VAL A 7 7.27 6.22 3.38
C VAL A 7 8.08 7.03 4.37
N ASP A 8 9.21 7.58 3.93
CA ASP A 8 10.01 8.50 4.73
C ASP A 8 9.50 9.93 4.53
N PHE A 9 9.33 10.69 5.61
CA PHE A 9 8.84 12.07 5.52
C PHE A 9 9.98 13.07 5.46
N THR A 10 9.79 14.15 4.69
CA THR A 10 10.82 15.20 4.56
C THR A 10 11.00 16.03 5.83
N ASN A 11 10.08 15.93 6.79
CA ASN A 11 10.15 16.56 8.11
C ASN A 11 10.64 15.58 9.20
N GLY A 12 11.13 14.40 8.82
CA GLY A 12 11.59 13.37 9.74
C GLY A 12 10.50 12.40 10.17
N GLY A 13 10.92 11.18 10.51
CA GLY A 13 10.02 10.06 10.78
C GLY A 13 9.65 9.28 9.51
N TYR A 14 8.89 8.19 9.69
CA TYR A 14 8.43 7.32 8.61
C TYR A 14 7.12 6.62 8.99
N VAL A 15 6.38 6.16 7.98
CA VAL A 15 5.28 5.21 8.11
C VAL A 15 5.69 3.94 7.39
N GLU A 16 5.45 2.79 8.02
CA GLU A 16 5.73 1.48 7.46
C GLU A 16 4.42 0.68 7.39
N ALA A 17 4.19 0.05 6.24
CA ALA A 17 3.11 -0.87 6.00
C ALA A 17 3.71 -2.28 5.79
N LYS A 18 3.13 -3.29 6.45
CA LYS A 18 3.49 -4.69 6.29
C LYS A 18 2.27 -5.52 6.00
N ASP A 19 2.38 -6.41 5.03
CA ASP A 19 1.33 -7.31 4.57
C ASP A 19 0.01 -6.58 4.21
N PHE A 20 0.10 -5.30 3.81
CA PHE A 20 -1.07 -4.43 3.67
C PHE A 20 -1.88 -4.80 2.42
N LEU A 21 -3.21 -4.78 2.56
CA LEU A 21 -4.14 -5.03 1.46
C LEU A 21 -4.77 -3.74 0.97
N LEU A 22 -4.55 -3.45 -0.32
CA LEU A 22 -5.23 -2.37 -1.02
C LEU A 22 -6.10 -2.96 -2.13
N ASP A 23 -7.38 -2.63 -2.11
CA ASP A 23 -8.29 -2.93 -3.21
C ASP A 23 -7.90 -2.05 -4.40
N ILE A 24 -7.60 -2.66 -5.55
CA ILE A 24 -7.21 -1.98 -6.77
C ILE A 24 -8.04 -2.53 -7.92
N GLU A 25 -8.47 -1.65 -8.83
CA GLU A 25 -9.10 -2.08 -10.06
C GLU A 25 -8.03 -2.58 -11.05
N GLY A 26 -8.30 -3.73 -11.69
CA GLY A 26 -7.41 -4.36 -12.67
C GLY A 26 -6.49 -5.44 -12.09
N ASP A 27 -5.77 -6.12 -12.99
CA ASP A 27 -4.99 -7.32 -12.66
C ASP A 27 -3.50 -7.05 -12.42
N SER A 28 -3.04 -5.82 -12.62
CA SER A 28 -1.65 -5.42 -12.40
C SER A 28 -1.53 -3.92 -12.13
N ILE A 29 -0.46 -3.54 -11.45
CA ILE A 29 -0.06 -2.17 -11.18
C ILE A 29 1.47 -2.17 -11.16
N ASN A 30 2.12 -1.04 -11.47
CA ASN A 30 3.56 -0.89 -11.27
C ASN A 30 3.86 -0.26 -9.90
N PRO A 31 5.08 -0.40 -9.38
CA PRO A 31 5.43 0.15 -8.06
C PRO A 31 5.26 1.67 -7.97
N GLU A 32 5.57 2.42 -9.02
CA GLU A 32 5.48 3.88 -9.03
C GLU A 32 4.03 4.34 -8.84
N ARG A 33 3.09 3.73 -9.55
CA ARG A 33 1.67 4.03 -9.41
C ARG A 33 1.13 3.60 -8.05
N LEU A 34 1.60 2.47 -7.52
CA LEU A 34 1.23 2.04 -6.18
C LEU A 34 1.72 3.04 -5.12
N ALA A 35 2.94 3.57 -5.26
CA ALA A 35 3.48 4.60 -4.37
C ALA A 35 2.63 5.88 -4.36
N GLU A 36 2.22 6.37 -5.54
CA GLU A 36 1.30 7.51 -5.66
C GLU A 36 -0.04 7.25 -4.95
N MET A 37 -0.61 6.05 -5.15
CA MET A 37 -1.86 5.65 -4.51
C MET A 37 -1.73 5.59 -2.99
N ILE A 38 -0.62 5.06 -2.46
CA ILE A 38 -0.35 4.99 -1.02
C ILE A 38 -0.35 6.41 -0.40
N VAL A 39 0.38 7.34 -1.00
CA VAL A 39 0.44 8.74 -0.51
C VAL A 39 -0.93 9.40 -0.57
N SER A 40 -1.67 9.20 -1.67
CA SER A 40 -3.01 9.79 -1.87
C SER A 40 -4.05 9.20 -0.92
N ALA A 41 -4.11 7.87 -0.76
CA ALA A 41 -5.13 7.19 0.02
C ALA A 41 -5.00 7.44 1.53
N MET A 42 -3.76 7.60 2.01
CA MET A 42 -3.48 7.86 3.43
C MET A 42 -3.39 9.36 3.76
N ASN A 43 -3.58 10.24 2.77
CA ASN A 43 -3.50 11.70 2.91
C ASN A 43 -2.21 12.17 3.62
N LEU A 44 -1.07 11.57 3.26
CA LEU A 44 0.21 11.82 3.93
C LEU A 44 0.79 13.20 3.56
N LEU A 45 0.85 14.10 4.53
CA LEU A 45 1.51 15.40 4.36
C LEU A 45 3.04 15.25 4.41
N ARG A 46 3.77 15.95 3.53
CA ARG A 46 5.24 15.92 3.48
C ARG A 46 5.84 14.53 3.24
N ALA A 47 5.09 13.65 2.58
CA ALA A 47 5.61 12.37 2.11
C ALA A 47 6.83 12.61 1.19
N GLY A 48 7.94 11.98 1.53
CA GLY A 48 9.13 11.89 0.71
C GLY A 48 9.11 10.61 -0.14
N PRO A 49 10.28 10.01 -0.41
CA PRO A 49 10.36 8.77 -1.18
C PRO A 49 9.54 7.64 -0.56
N VAL A 50 8.84 6.90 -1.43
CA VAL A 50 8.16 5.65 -1.07
C VAL A 50 9.01 4.49 -1.57
N THR A 51 9.33 3.58 -0.67
CA THR A 51 10.05 2.34 -1.01
C THR A 51 9.08 1.18 -0.86
N ILE A 52 8.79 0.46 -1.95
CA ILE A 52 8.02 -0.78 -1.94
C ILE A 52 9.00 -1.94 -1.89
N THR A 53 8.98 -2.72 -0.81
CA THR A 53 9.92 -3.83 -0.58
C THR A 53 9.34 -5.19 -0.95
N ALA A 54 8.02 -5.31 -0.95
CA ALA A 54 7.31 -6.50 -1.42
C ALA A 54 6.00 -6.10 -2.07
N MET A 55 5.61 -6.82 -3.13
CA MET A 55 4.42 -6.50 -3.92
C MET A 55 3.89 -7.75 -4.62
N ARG A 56 2.61 -8.08 -4.41
CA ARG A 56 1.95 -9.25 -5.01
C ARG A 56 0.47 -9.00 -5.28
N VAL A 57 0.00 -9.45 -6.44
CA VAL A 57 -1.43 -9.54 -6.74
C VAL A 57 -2.04 -10.71 -5.96
N VAL A 58 -3.11 -10.43 -5.20
CA VAL A 58 -3.89 -11.41 -4.44
C VAL A 58 -5.34 -11.24 -4.84
N ARG A 59 -6.03 -12.35 -5.16
CA ARG A 59 -7.44 -12.27 -5.58
C ARG A 59 -8.35 -12.18 -4.36
N ARG A 60 -9.49 -11.50 -4.53
CA ARG A 60 -10.54 -11.42 -3.52
C ARG A 60 -11.02 -12.84 -3.18
N GLY A 61 -10.98 -13.21 -1.89
CA GLY A 61 -11.32 -14.55 -1.40
C GLY A 61 -10.13 -15.51 -1.18
N GLU A 62 -8.92 -15.17 -1.64
CA GLU A 62 -7.69 -15.92 -1.31
C GLU A 62 -7.01 -15.41 -0.02
N HIS A 63 -7.60 -14.40 0.63
CA HIS A 63 -7.16 -13.84 1.91
C HIS A 63 -8.15 -14.19 3.02
N GLN A 64 -7.66 -14.48 4.22
CA GLN A 64 -8.47 -14.86 5.40
C GLN A 64 -9.31 -13.70 5.98
N ASP A 65 -9.29 -12.51 5.40
CA ASP A 65 -10.05 -11.33 5.85
C ASP A 65 -11.54 -11.35 5.43
N ALA A 66 -12.07 -12.52 5.07
CA ALA A 66 -13.48 -12.70 4.73
C ALA A 66 -14.36 -12.84 5.98
N ALA A 67 -14.41 -11.79 6.79
CA ALA A 67 -15.60 -11.48 7.57
C ALA A 67 -15.73 -9.95 7.61
N PRO A 68 -16.75 -9.35 6.97
CA PRO A 68 -17.04 -7.95 7.20
C PRO A 68 -17.34 -7.78 8.70
N ALA A 69 -16.67 -6.83 9.35
CA ALA A 69 -17.08 -6.40 10.68
C ALA A 69 -18.51 -5.85 10.56
N HIS A 70 -19.46 -6.55 11.19
CA HIS A 70 -20.86 -6.16 11.29
C HIS A 70 -21.04 -4.94 12.19
#